data_AF-A0A0J8SNY8-F1
#
_entry.id   AF-A0A0J8SNY8-F1
#
_cell.length_a   1.000
_cell.length_b   1.000
_cell.length_c   1.000
_cell.angle_alpha   90.00
_cell.angle_beta   90.00
_cell.angle_gamma   90.00
#
_symmetry.space_group_name_H-M   'P 1'
#
loop_
_entity.id
_entity.type
_entity.pdbx_description
1 polymer ?
#
loop_
_entity_poly.entity_id
_entity_poly.type
_entity_poly.pdbx_seq_one_letter_code
_entity_poly.pdbx_strand_id
1 'polypeptide(L)'
;MKTKLMSLAGLALLAGCSTTEQVADPSTAQAQAAEIAYNDLRDGKYEEFLSYLDPKLQQYFQENQKTMKKFSHSIPEGEYKSKTLMVKTFVEKSGQPSEYKVSYEIAYPNNLVQYDVSFDKPNGSSKIQNFYIRVYGE
;
A
#
# COMPACT_ATOMS: atom_id res chain seq x y z
N MET A 1 10.49 39.16 -54.98
CA MET A 1 10.36 37.71 -55.25
C MET A 1 9.66 37.10 -54.04
N LYS A 2 8.35 36.81 -54.09
CA LYS A 2 7.74 35.50 -54.44
C LYS A 2 8.36 34.32 -53.69
N THR A 3 7.70 33.87 -52.62
CA THR A 3 7.31 32.46 -52.42
C THR A 3 6.22 32.36 -51.35
N LYS A 4 5.16 31.64 -51.72
CA LYS A 4 4.01 31.25 -50.89
C LYS A 4 4.44 30.12 -49.96
N LEU A 5 3.85 30.05 -48.77
CA LEU A 5 3.65 28.79 -48.05
C LEU A 5 2.24 28.78 -47.45
N MET A 6 1.33 28.18 -48.23
CA MET A 6 0.11 27.56 -47.73
C MET A 6 0.50 26.19 -47.18
N SER A 7 0.04 25.85 -45.98
CA SER A 7 -0.38 24.50 -45.62
C SER A 7 -1.33 24.57 -44.43
N LEU A 8 -2.62 24.49 -44.78
CA LEU A 8 -3.74 24.12 -43.93
C LEU A 8 -3.64 22.61 -43.68
N ALA A 9 -3.76 22.16 -42.44
CA ALA A 9 -4.57 20.99 -42.03
C ALA A 9 -4.22 20.66 -40.59
N GLY A 10 -5.19 20.88 -39.70
CA GLY A 10 -5.13 20.35 -38.35
C GLY A 10 -5.14 18.83 -38.38
N LEU A 11 -4.35 18.25 -37.49
CA LEU A 11 -4.73 17.00 -36.85
C LEU A 11 -5.10 17.36 -35.43
N ALA A 12 -6.42 17.29 -35.20
CA ALA A 12 -7.03 17.39 -33.92
C ALA A 12 -6.32 16.48 -32.91
N LEU A 13 -6.10 17.06 -31.75
CA LEU A 13 -5.69 16.44 -30.49
C LEU A 13 -6.26 15.03 -30.35
N LEU A 14 -5.42 14.00 -30.53
CA LEU A 14 -5.59 12.75 -29.80
C LEU A 14 -5.06 12.97 -28.38
N ALA A 15 -5.72 13.85 -27.62
CA ALA A 15 -5.66 13.85 -26.17
C ALA A 15 -6.54 12.70 -25.67
N GLY A 16 -6.12 11.48 -26.01
CA GLY A 16 -6.71 10.22 -25.56
C GLY A 16 -5.71 9.43 -24.72
N CYS A 17 -4.83 10.11 -23.98
CA CYS A 17 -4.21 9.52 -22.82
C CYS A 17 -5.14 9.85 -21.67
N SER A 18 -6.05 8.93 -21.35
CA SER A 18 -6.70 8.91 -20.05
C SER A 18 -5.58 8.99 -19.01
N THR A 19 -5.42 10.15 -18.39
CA THR A 19 -4.67 10.27 -17.15
C THR A 19 -5.41 9.40 -16.16
N THR A 20 -5.00 8.13 -16.05
CA THR A 20 -5.15 7.38 -14.81
C THR A 20 -4.62 8.34 -13.76
N GLU A 21 -5.50 8.93 -12.94
CA GLU A 21 -5.10 9.79 -11.84
C GLU A 21 -4.05 9.01 -11.07
N GLN A 22 -2.80 9.42 -11.21
CA GLN A 22 -1.68 8.64 -10.72
C GLN A 22 -1.68 8.82 -9.22
N VAL A 23 -2.35 7.89 -8.53
CA VAL A 23 -2.43 7.89 -7.07
C VAL A 23 -1.00 7.99 -6.54
N ALA A 24 -0.76 9.03 -5.73
CA ALA A 24 0.56 9.34 -5.22
C ALA A 24 1.14 8.15 -4.46
N ASP A 25 2.46 8.00 -4.53
CA ASP A 25 3.19 7.04 -3.69
C ASP A 25 3.00 7.36 -2.21
N PRO A 26 3.14 6.35 -1.32
CA PRO A 26 3.17 6.62 0.11
C PRO A 26 4.37 7.50 0.43
N SER A 27 4.24 8.35 1.45
CA SER A 27 5.40 9.10 1.94
C SER A 27 6.47 8.15 2.47
N THR A 28 7.71 8.64 2.58
CA THR A 28 8.80 7.86 3.20
C THR A 28 8.41 7.36 4.59
N ALA A 29 7.73 8.18 5.40
CA ALA A 29 7.26 7.80 6.73
C ALA A 29 6.19 6.71 6.69
N GLN A 30 5.26 6.76 5.72
CA GLN A 30 4.24 5.73 5.53
C GLN A 30 4.86 4.40 5.08
N ALA A 31 5.78 4.44 4.12
CA ALA A 31 6.48 3.25 3.65
C ALA A 31 7.32 2.59 4.76
N GLN A 32 8.02 3.40 5.57
CA GLN A 32 8.77 2.92 6.73
C GLN A 32 7.86 2.35 7.82
N ALA A 33 6.74 3.00 8.13
CA ALA A 33 5.78 2.48 9.10
C ALA A 33 5.20 1.13 8.66
N ALA A 34 4.83 0.98 7.38
CA ALA A 34 4.36 -0.29 6.84
C ALA A 34 5.43 -1.38 6.95
N GLU A 35 6.68 -1.06 6.62
CA GLU A 35 7.82 -1.98 6.72
C GLU A 35 8.10 -2.45 8.14
N ILE A 36 8.24 -1.51 9.07
CA ILE A 36 8.59 -1.84 10.45
C ILE A 36 7.43 -2.61 11.09
N ALA A 37 6.18 -2.17 10.87
CA ALA A 37 5.01 -2.89 11.38
C ALA A 37 4.93 -4.33 10.85
N TYR A 38 5.23 -4.55 9.57
CA TYR A 38 5.28 -5.90 9.00
C TYR A 38 6.35 -6.77 9.69
N ASN A 39 7.56 -6.24 9.83
CA ASN A 39 8.67 -6.96 10.46
C ASN A 39 8.40 -7.24 11.94
N ASP A 40 7.88 -6.27 12.68
CA ASP A 40 7.54 -6.44 14.09
C ASP A 40 6.42 -7.47 14.28
N LEU A 41 5.40 -7.47 13.41
CA LEU A 41 4.35 -8.47 13.44
C LEU A 41 4.89 -9.87 13.13
N ARG A 42 5.78 -10.01 12.14
CA ARG A 42 6.45 -11.27 11.79
C ARG A 42 7.30 -11.78 12.95
N ASP A 43 8.10 -10.90 13.55
CA ASP A 43 9.04 -11.25 14.60
C ASP A 43 8.37 -11.44 15.98
N GLY A 44 7.05 -11.28 16.07
CA GLY A 44 6.29 -11.42 17.32
C GLY A 44 6.41 -10.25 18.29
N LYS A 45 6.93 -9.10 17.83
CA LYS A 45 7.08 -7.84 18.59
C LYS A 45 5.74 -7.09 18.63
N TYR A 46 4.77 -7.69 19.31
CA TYR A 46 3.38 -7.26 19.22
C TYR A 46 3.12 -5.87 19.82
N GLU A 47 3.83 -5.50 20.89
CA GLU A 47 3.65 -4.18 21.52
C GLU A 47 4.18 -3.06 20.61
N GLU A 48 5.33 -3.30 20.00
CA GLU A 48 5.95 -2.42 19.02
C GLU A 48 5.09 -2.30 17.77
N PHE A 49 4.62 -3.43 17.23
CA PHE A 49 3.67 -3.47 16.12
C PHE A 49 2.43 -2.62 16.39
N LEU A 50 1.80 -2.76 17.57
CA LEU A 50 0.61 -2.02 17.95
C LEU A 50 0.83 -0.50 17.96
N SER A 51 2.07 -0.04 18.20
CA SER A 51 2.41 1.38 18.21
C SER A 51 2.34 2.05 16.82
N TYR A 52 2.32 1.28 15.72
CA TYR A 52 2.19 1.80 14.36
C TYR A 52 0.75 1.95 13.89
N LEU A 53 -0.21 1.42 14.66
CA LEU A 53 -1.61 1.40 14.27
C LEU A 53 -2.33 2.70 14.67
N ASP A 54 -3.38 3.04 13.93
CA ASP A 54 -4.38 4.01 14.37
C ASP A 54 -4.97 3.56 15.72
N PRO A 55 -5.26 4.48 16.67
CA PRO A 55 -5.75 4.11 18.00
C PRO A 55 -6.96 3.16 18.01
N LYS A 56 -7.88 3.28 17.04
CA LYS A 56 -9.04 2.38 16.96
C LYS A 56 -8.62 0.96 16.58
N LEU A 57 -7.72 0.83 15.62
CA LEU A 57 -7.20 -0.47 15.18
C LEU A 57 -6.30 -1.09 16.26
N GLN A 58 -5.49 -0.26 16.93
CA GLN A 58 -4.69 -0.66 18.08
C GLN A 58 -5.57 -1.28 19.17
N GLN A 59 -6.63 -0.57 19.59
CA GLN A 59 -7.55 -1.07 20.61
C GLN A 59 -8.20 -2.39 20.17
N TYR A 60 -8.64 -2.48 18.92
CA TYR A 60 -9.20 -3.72 18.39
C TYR A 60 -8.24 -4.91 18.57
N PHE A 61 -6.97 -4.78 18.21
CA PHE A 61 -6.01 -5.89 18.34
C PHE A 61 -5.54 -6.15 19.77
N GLN A 62 -5.54 -5.14 20.64
CA GLN A 62 -5.33 -5.34 22.08
C GLN A 62 -6.43 -6.23 22.67
N GLU A 63 -7.68 -6.05 22.25
CA GLU A 63 -8.83 -6.86 22.65
C GLU A 63 -8.90 -8.21 21.88
N ASN A 64 -8.30 -8.29 20.69
CA ASN A 64 -8.39 -9.43 19.78
C ASN A 64 -7.02 -10.03 19.42
N GLN A 65 -6.13 -10.20 20.40
CA GLN A 65 -4.75 -10.65 20.16
C GLN A 65 -4.64 -11.96 19.38
N LYS A 66 -5.60 -12.89 19.54
CA LYS A 66 -5.62 -14.15 18.80
C LYS A 66 -5.66 -13.92 17.29
N THR A 67 -6.39 -12.91 16.83
CA THR A 67 -6.48 -12.55 15.42
C THR A 67 -5.16 -11.98 14.91
N MET A 68 -4.53 -11.08 15.66
CA MET A 68 -3.19 -10.56 15.35
C MET A 68 -2.15 -11.67 15.24
N LYS A 69 -2.13 -12.57 16.23
CA LYS A 69 -1.21 -13.72 16.25
C LYS A 69 -1.44 -14.64 15.05
N LYS A 70 -2.68 -14.83 14.58
CA LYS A 70 -2.93 -15.62 13.36
C LYS A 70 -2.25 -14.99 12.13
N PHE A 71 -2.28 -13.67 11.99
CA PHE A 71 -1.56 -12.99 10.90
C PHE A 71 -0.05 -13.18 11.05
N SER A 72 0.49 -12.96 12.25
CA SER A 72 1.91 -13.18 12.56
C SER A 72 2.39 -14.58 12.15
N HIS A 73 1.71 -15.64 12.61
CA HIS A 73 2.07 -17.03 12.27
C HIS A 73 1.84 -17.41 10.80
N SER A 74 1.08 -16.61 10.05
CA SER A 74 0.91 -16.87 8.61
C SER A 74 2.11 -16.38 7.79
N ILE A 75 2.92 -15.47 8.33
CA ILE A 75 4.07 -14.91 7.63
C ILE A 75 5.20 -15.96 7.61
N PRO A 76 5.83 -16.23 6.44
CA PRO A 76 6.96 -17.15 6.37
C PRO A 76 8.12 -16.71 7.26
N GLU A 77 8.80 -17.69 7.85
CA GLU A 77 10.00 -17.45 8.65
C GLU A 77 11.22 -17.14 7.77
N GLY A 78 12.19 -16.42 8.36
CA GLY A 78 13.46 -16.08 7.71
C GLY A 78 13.42 -14.76 6.93
N GLU A 79 14.48 -14.52 6.16
CA GLU A 79 14.64 -13.30 5.37
C GLU A 79 13.87 -13.39 4.04
N TYR A 80 13.15 -12.33 3.69
CA TYR A 80 12.59 -12.19 2.36
C TYR A 80 13.67 -11.72 1.37
N LYS A 81 13.53 -12.13 0.10
CA LYS A 81 14.43 -11.77 -1.01
C LYS A 81 14.19 -10.34 -1.51
N SER A 82 12.94 -9.92 -1.57
CA SER A 82 12.57 -8.59 -2.05
C SER A 82 11.20 -8.14 -1.52
N LYS A 83 10.96 -6.83 -1.60
CA LYS A 83 9.67 -6.19 -1.34
C LYS A 83 9.41 -5.15 -2.42
N THR A 84 8.26 -5.22 -3.06
CA THR A 84 7.87 -4.34 -4.18
C THR A 84 6.52 -3.69 -3.88
N LEU A 85 6.41 -2.40 -4.15
CA LEU A 85 5.14 -1.69 -4.13
C LEU A 85 4.36 -2.00 -5.40
N MET A 86 3.16 -2.60 -5.27
CA MET A 86 2.39 -3.09 -6.42
C MET A 86 1.21 -2.20 -6.78
N VAL A 87 0.36 -1.88 -5.80
CA VAL A 87 -0.91 -1.18 -6.05
C VAL A 87 -1.08 -0.05 -5.06
N LYS A 88 -1.61 1.07 -5.55
CA LYS A 88 -2.03 2.23 -4.76
C LYS A 88 -3.43 2.60 -5.19
N THR A 89 -4.35 2.71 -4.25
CA THR A 89 -5.74 3.01 -4.55
C THR A 89 -6.42 3.72 -3.38
N PHE A 90 -7.57 4.34 -3.64
CA PHE A 90 -8.44 4.83 -2.59
C PHE A 90 -9.58 3.84 -2.39
N VAL A 91 -9.84 3.48 -1.13
CA VAL A 91 -11.06 2.78 -0.76
C VAL A 91 -12.13 3.83 -0.54
N GLU A 92 -13.18 3.81 -1.36
CA GLU A 92 -14.32 4.71 -1.20
C GLU A 92 -15.34 4.15 -0.22
N LYS A 93 -15.85 5.01 0.68
CA LYS A 93 -16.99 4.70 1.53
C LYS A 93 -18.02 5.79 1.36
N SER A 94 -19.24 5.40 0.97
CA SER A 94 -20.34 6.34 0.69
C SER A 94 -19.98 7.42 -0.34
N GLY A 95 -19.17 7.07 -1.34
CA GLY A 95 -18.78 7.98 -2.43
C GLY A 95 -17.69 8.99 -2.08
N GLN A 96 -16.99 8.83 -0.95
CA GLN A 96 -15.79 9.61 -0.63
C GLN A 96 -14.60 8.71 -0.33
N PRO A 97 -13.37 9.09 -0.70
CA PRO A 97 -12.16 8.40 -0.28
C PRO A 97 -12.11 8.30 1.24
N SER A 98 -12.10 7.06 1.74
CA SER A 98 -12.11 6.76 3.17
C SER A 98 -10.75 6.28 3.66
N GLU A 99 -10.00 5.56 2.81
CA GLU A 99 -8.68 5.07 3.12
C GLU A 99 -7.78 5.11 1.88
N TYR A 100 -6.52 5.46 2.06
CA TYR A 100 -5.47 5.32 1.06
C TYR A 100 -4.79 3.96 1.23
N LYS A 101 -5.07 3.02 0.33
CA LYS A 101 -4.55 1.65 0.39
C LYS A 101 -3.31 1.49 -0.48
N VAL A 102 -2.33 0.79 0.09
CA VAL A 102 -1.04 0.45 -0.49
C VAL A 102 -0.86 -1.07 -0.40
N SER A 103 -0.51 -1.73 -1.49
CA SER A 103 -0.24 -3.17 -1.52
C SER A 103 1.23 -3.42 -1.82
N TYR A 104 1.88 -4.17 -0.94
CA TYR A 104 3.23 -4.66 -1.12
C TYR A 104 3.21 -6.15 -1.45
N GLU A 105 4.10 -6.54 -2.35
CA GLU A 105 4.44 -7.94 -2.59
C GLU A 105 5.82 -8.21 -1.99
N ILE A 106 5.92 -9.22 -1.13
CA ILE A 106 7.12 -9.59 -0.40
C ILE A 106 7.47 -11.02 -0.77
N ALA A 107 8.57 -11.21 -1.49
CA ALA A 107 8.99 -12.50 -2.01
C ALA A 107 9.92 -13.20 -1.01
N TYR A 108 9.52 -14.36 -0.53
CA TYR A 108 10.34 -15.28 0.26
C TYR A 108 10.97 -16.36 -0.65
N PRO A 109 11.85 -17.23 -0.12
CA PRO A 109 12.43 -18.31 -0.91
C PRO A 109 11.41 -19.18 -1.65
N ASN A 110 10.34 -19.58 -0.97
CA ASN A 110 9.32 -20.52 -1.46
C ASN A 110 7.90 -19.93 -1.44
N ASN A 111 7.71 -18.72 -0.93
CA ASN A 111 6.39 -18.13 -0.74
C ASN A 111 6.36 -16.70 -1.28
N LEU A 112 5.17 -16.24 -1.60
CA LEU A 112 4.88 -14.85 -1.93
C LEU A 112 3.86 -14.32 -0.92
N VAL A 113 4.18 -13.21 -0.27
CA VAL A 113 3.28 -12.56 0.67
C VAL A 113 2.74 -11.30 0.01
N GLN A 114 1.42 -11.17 -0.05
CA GLN A 114 0.78 -9.89 -0.31
C GLN A 114 0.41 -9.23 1.01
N TYR A 115 0.95 -8.04 1.24
CA TYR A 115 0.70 -7.21 2.40
C TYR A 115 -0.03 -5.93 1.99
N ASP A 116 -1.34 -5.92 2.24
CA ASP A 116 -2.20 -4.77 2.03
C ASP A 116 -2.22 -3.92 3.31
N VAL A 117 -1.91 -2.62 3.21
CA VAL A 117 -2.03 -1.65 4.31
C VAL A 117 -2.80 -0.42 3.87
N SER A 118 -3.43 0.28 4.81
CA SER A 118 -4.07 1.56 4.52
C SER A 118 -3.70 2.67 5.50
N PHE A 119 -3.76 3.90 5.00
CA PHE A 119 -3.52 5.15 5.71
C PHE A 119 -4.69 6.12 5.50
N ASP A 120 -4.66 7.27 6.16
CA ASP A 120 -5.68 8.32 5.98
C ASP A 120 -5.68 8.91 4.56
N LYS A 121 -4.50 9.29 4.06
CA LYS A 121 -4.28 9.85 2.72
C LYS A 121 -2.80 9.79 2.36
N PRO A 122 -2.42 9.97 1.08
CA PRO A 122 -1.02 10.12 0.71
C PRO A 122 -0.38 11.31 1.43
N ASN A 123 0.85 11.14 1.93
CA ASN A 123 1.58 12.16 2.69
C ASN A 123 0.88 12.68 3.96
N GLY A 124 -0.12 11.94 4.45
CA GLY A 124 -0.80 12.20 5.72
C GLY A 124 -0.10 11.54 6.90
N SER A 125 -0.90 11.00 7.81
CA SER A 125 -0.42 10.22 8.94
C SER A 125 0.31 8.95 8.48
N SER A 126 1.34 8.54 9.23
CA SER A 126 1.99 7.23 9.08
C SER A 126 1.29 6.12 9.88
N LYS A 127 0.20 6.43 10.58
CA LYS A 127 -0.59 5.44 11.32
C LYS A 127 -1.39 4.56 10.38
N ILE A 128 -1.25 3.26 10.54
CA ILE A 128 -1.93 2.25 9.73
C ILE A 128 -3.39 2.15 10.19
N GLN A 129 -4.32 2.45 9.28
CA GLN A 129 -5.76 2.39 9.56
C GLN A 129 -6.31 0.97 9.41
N ASN A 130 -5.73 0.17 8.53
CA ASN A 130 -6.08 -1.22 8.32
C ASN A 130 -4.92 -1.99 7.70
N PHE A 131 -4.90 -3.31 7.88
CA PHE A 131 -3.97 -4.17 7.15
C PHE A 131 -4.56 -5.57 6.92
N TYR A 132 -4.00 -6.27 5.93
CA TYR A 132 -4.30 -7.65 5.66
C TYR A 132 -3.11 -8.36 5.02
N ILE A 133 -2.91 -9.63 5.36
CA ILE A 133 -1.81 -10.46 4.87
C ILE A 133 -2.38 -11.70 4.18
N ARG A 134 -1.90 -11.98 2.96
CA ARG A 134 -2.11 -13.23 2.24
C ARG A 134 -0.77 -13.85 1.90
N VAL A 135 -0.68 -15.16 2.01
CA VAL A 135 0.53 -15.93 1.66
C VAL A 135 0.18 -16.95 0.60
N TYR A 136 1.03 -17.04 -0.42
CA TYR A 136 0.89 -17.93 -1.56
C TYR A 136 2.14 -18.81 -1.69
N GLY A 137 1.96 -20.05 -2.13
CA GLY A 137 3.02 -21.04 -2.28
C GLY A 137 3.29 -21.85 -1.00
N GLU A 138 3.90 -23.03 -1.17
CA GLU A 138 4.39 -23.96 -0.13
C GLU A 138 5.72 -24.57 -0.56
#